data_AF-A0A7X2MUH2-F1
#
_entry.id   AF-A0A7X2MUH2-F1
#
_cell.length_a   1.000
_cell.length_b   1.000
_cell.length_c   1.000
_cell.angle_alpha   90.00
_cell.angle_beta   90.00
_cell.angle_gamma   90.00
#
_symmetry.space_group_name_H-M   'P 1'
#
loop_
_entity.id
_entity.type
_entity.pdbx_description
1 polymer ?
#
loop_
_entity_poly.entity_id
_entity_poly.type
_entity_poly.pdbx_seq_one_letter_code
_entity_poly.pdbx_strand_id
1 'polypeptide(L)' 'MTDKHVTAILFDLDGTLIDTNELIIASYLHTLDHYCPGQFKREDVLPFIGPPLYETFSGINAEKCDDMISMYRAFN' A
#
# COMPACT_ATOMS: atom_id res chain seq x y z
N MET A 1 28.00 0.49 -35.63
CA MET A 1 27.07 0.19 -34.51
C MET A 1 27.79 0.58 -33.24
N THR A 2 27.26 1.54 -32.48
CA THR A 2 27.93 2.01 -31.25
C THR A 2 27.51 1.10 -30.11
N ASP A 3 28.48 0.39 -29.54
CA ASP A 3 28.29 -0.47 -28.37
C ASP A 3 27.88 0.41 -27.18
N LYS A 4 26.63 0.29 -26.72
CA LYS A 4 26.14 1.04 -25.55
C LYS A 4 26.55 0.29 -24.29
N HIS A 5 27.67 0.71 -23.71
CA HIS A 5 28.13 0.18 -22.43
C HIS A 5 27.23 0.67 -21.29
N VAL A 6 26.33 -0.19 -20.81
CA VAL A 6 25.46 0.10 -19.66
C VAL A 6 26.26 -0.07 -18.37
N THR A 7 26.36 0.97 -17.56
CA THR A 7 27.12 0.95 -16.30
C THR A 7 26.23 0.90 -15.05
N ALA A 8 24.92 1.10 -15.20
CA ALA A 8 23.95 1.07 -14.11
C ALA A 8 22.58 0.61 -14.60
N ILE A 9 21.86 -0.10 -13.73
CA ILE A 9 20.46 -0.51 -13.92
C ILE A 9 19.68 -0.04 -12.70
N LEU A 10 18.54 0.62 -12.93
CA LEU A 10 17.61 1.00 -11.87
C LEU A 10 16.45 0.01 -11.89
N PHE A 11 16.16 -0.55 -10.72
CA PHE A 11 15.00 -1.40 -10.50
C PHE A 11 14.00 -0.66 -9.62
N ASP A 12 12.73 -0.83 -9.93
CA ASP A 12 11.68 -0.59 -8.95
C ASP A 12 11.70 -1.72 -7.90
N LEU A 13 11.15 -1.46 -6.71
CA LEU A 13 11.16 -2.43 -5.61
C LEU A 13 9.88 -3.27 -5.61
N ASP A 14 8.74 -2.59 -5.44
CA ASP A 14 7.42 -3.20 -5.25
C ASP A 14 6.92 -3.83 -6.55
N GLY A 15 6.58 -5.11 -6.51
CA GLY A 15 6.09 -5.85 -7.69
C GLY A 15 7.15 -6.09 -8.77
N THR A 16 8.41 -5.67 -8.55
CA THR A 16 9.55 -5.94 -9.45
C THR A 16 10.59 -6.84 -8.80
N LEU A 17 11.09 -6.46 -7.62
CA LEU A 17 12.08 -7.26 -6.87
C LEU A 17 11.44 -8.07 -5.74
N ILE A 18 10.35 -7.57 -5.15
CA ILE A 18 9.66 -8.22 -4.03
C ILE A 18 8.15 -8.18 -4.28
N ASP A 19 7.47 -9.29 -3.97
CA ASP A 19 6.00 -9.33 -3.95
C ASP A 19 5.48 -8.78 -2.60
N THR A 20 5.50 -7.45 -2.48
CA THR A 20 4.98 -6.71 -1.32
C THR A 20 3.46 -6.52 -1.37
N ASN A 21 2.81 -6.87 -2.49
CA ASN A 21 1.37 -6.68 -2.68
C ASN A 21 0.56 -7.41 -1.60
N GLU A 22 0.93 -8.64 -1.26
CA GLU A 22 0.22 -9.41 -0.25
C GLU A 22 0.30 -8.77 1.14
N LEU A 23 1.46 -8.22 1.50
CA LEU A 23 1.64 -7.54 2.78
C LEU A 23 0.86 -6.23 2.82
N ILE A 24 0.92 -5.43 1.74
CA ILE A 24 0.15 -4.18 1.62
C ILE A 24 -1.35 -4.45 1.76
N ILE A 25 -1.86 -5.47 1.05
CA ILE A 25 -3.27 -5.89 1.12
C ILE A 25 -3.62 -6.34 2.54
N ALA A 26 -2.79 -7.15 3.17
CA ALA A 26 -3.01 -7.61 4.54
C ALA A 26 -3.06 -6.45 5.54
N SER A 27 -2.16 -5.48 5.42
CA SER A 27 -2.10 -4.28 6.26
C SER A 27 -3.34 -3.39 6.08
N TYR A 28 -3.82 -3.22 4.84
CA TYR A 28 -5.08 -2.52 4.58
C TYR A 28 -6.26 -3.25 5.19
N LEU A 29 -6.40 -4.56 4.95
CA LEU A 29 -7.51 -5.35 5.49
C LEU A 29 -7.50 -5.39 7.01
N HIS A 30 -6.33 -5.54 7.64
CA HIS A 30 -6.19 -5.52 9.10
C HIS A 30 -6.67 -4.17 9.68
N THR A 31 -6.23 -3.08 9.08
CA THR A 31 -6.60 -1.72 9.52
C THR A 31 -8.09 -1.47 9.28
N LEU A 32 -8.59 -1.75 8.08
CA LEU A 32 -9.98 -1.46 7.71
C LEU A 32 -10.98 -2.38 8.40
N ASP A 33 -10.63 -3.61 8.73
CA ASP A 33 -11.50 -4.47 9.54
C ASP A 33 -11.65 -3.94 10.97
N HIS A 34 -10.63 -3.28 11.52
CA HIS A 34 -10.71 -2.64 12.83
C HIS A 34 -11.63 -1.41 12.85
N TYR A 35 -11.50 -0.51 11.87
CA TYR A 35 -12.26 0.76 11.86
C TYR A 35 -13.59 0.69 11.09
N CYS A 36 -13.70 -0.24 10.14
CA CYS A 36 -14.84 -0.40 9.23
C CYS A 36 -15.16 -1.90 9.06
N PRO A 37 -15.49 -2.62 10.15
CA PRO A 37 -15.61 -4.08 10.15
C PRO A 37 -16.61 -4.57 9.10
N GLY A 38 -16.16 -5.51 8.26
CA GLY A 38 -16.97 -6.13 7.20
C GLY A 38 -17.31 -5.23 6.00
N GLN A 39 -16.80 -3.99 5.92
CA GLN A 39 -17.08 -3.09 4.81
C GLN A 39 -16.17 -3.29 3.60
N PHE A 40 -14.95 -3.77 3.82
CA PHE A 40 -13.94 -3.91 2.77
C PHE A 40 -13.51 -5.36 2.61
N LYS A 41 -13.37 -5.76 1.36
CA LYS A 41 -12.75 -7.02 0.95
C LYS A 41 -11.45 -6.72 0.21
N ARG A 42 -10.71 -7.78 -0.07
CA ARG A 42 -9.45 -7.72 -0.81
C ARG A 42 -9.55 -6.91 -2.10
N GLU A 43 -10.60 -7.14 -2.88
CA GLU A 43 -10.84 -6.47 -4.16
C GLU A 43 -11.08 -4.96 -4.02
N ASP A 44 -11.61 -4.51 -2.87
CA ASP A 44 -11.83 -3.10 -2.58
C ASP A 44 -10.54 -2.35 -2.20
N VAL A 45 -9.51 -3.07 -1.73
CA VAL A 45 -8.23 -2.45 -1.31
C VAL A 45 -7.18 -2.40 -2.43
N LEU A 46 -7.36 -3.17 -3.51
CA LEU A 46 -6.44 -3.13 -4.67
C LEU A 46 -6.28 -1.72 -5.27
N PRO A 47 -7.35 -0.92 -5.44
CA PRO A 47 -7.23 0.45 -5.96
C PRO A 47 -6.51 1.40 -5.00
N PHE A 48 -6.31 1.02 -3.73
CA PHE A 48 -5.60 1.84 -2.75
C PHE A 48 -4.07 1.63 -2.79
N ILE A 49 -3.58 0.68 -3.60
CA ILE A 49 -2.15 0.45 -3.78
C ILE A 49 -1.60 1.51 -4.74
N GLY A 50 -0.66 2.33 -4.25
CA GLY A 50 0.00 3.37 -5.02
C GLY A 50 -0.19 4.78 -4.44
N PRO A 51 -1.43 5.24 -4.19
CA PRO A 51 -1.68 6.52 -3.53
C PRO A 51 -1.06 6.60 -2.12
N PRO A 52 -0.77 7.81 -1.60
CA PRO A 52 -0.35 7.99 -0.22
C PRO A 52 -1.43 7.52 0.77
N LEU A 53 -1.02 6.84 1.85
CA LEU A 53 -1.94 6.35 2.90
C LEU A 53 -2.88 7.45 3.43
N TYR A 54 -2.38 8.68 3.56
CA TYR A 54 -3.19 9.80 4.02
C TYR A 54 -4.33 10.13 3.06
N GLU A 55 -4.10 10.08 1.75
CA GLU A 55 -5.17 10.32 0.76
C GLU A 55 -6.25 9.24 0.85
N THR A 56 -5.85 7.97 1.00
CA THR A 56 -6.80 6.87 1.17
C THR A 56 -7.59 6.98 2.48
N PHE A 57 -6.91 7.06 3.63
CA PHE A 57 -7.57 7.00 4.92
C PHE A 57 -8.34 8.28 5.26
N SER A 58 -7.90 9.45 4.82
CA SER A 58 -8.69 10.68 5.00
C SER A 58 -9.99 10.67 4.18
N GLY A 59 -10.00 10.00 3.01
CA GLY A 59 -11.19 9.78 2.21
C GLY A 59 -12.20 8.80 2.83
N ILE A 60 -11.73 7.88 3.70
CA ILE A 60 -12.58 6.92 4.40
C ILE A 60 -13.08 7.50 5.73
N ASN A 61 -12.15 8.03 6.54
CA ASN A 61 -12.43 8.63 7.83
C ASN A 61 -11.37 9.68 8.19
N ALA A 62 -11.67 10.95 7.88
CA ALA A 62 -10.77 12.07 8.16
C ALA A 62 -10.43 12.23 9.65
N GLU A 63 -11.36 11.91 10.57
CA GLU A 63 -11.14 12.05 12.02
C GLU A 63 -10.20 10.98 12.58
N LYS A 64 -10.11 9.82 11.92
CA LYS A 64 -9.29 8.68 12.34
C LYS A 64 -8.08 8.42 11.45
N CYS A 65 -7.80 9.30 10.48
CA CYS A 65 -6.73 9.13 9.49
C CYS A 65 -5.37 8.79 10.12
N ASP A 66 -4.92 9.59 11.10
CA ASP A 66 -3.61 9.39 11.74
C ASP A 66 -3.54 8.08 12.54
N ASP A 67 -4.62 7.71 13.22
CA ASP A 67 -4.73 6.44 13.96
C ASP A 67 -4.68 5.25 12.98
N MET A 68 -5.36 5.34 11.83
CA MET A 68 -5.37 4.33 10.78
C MET A 68 -3.99 4.16 10.13
N ILE A 69 -3.30 5.26 9.81
CA ILE A 69 -1.92 5.22 9.28
C ILE A 69 -0.98 4.55 10.27
N SER A 70 -1.11 4.89 11.57
CA SER A 70 -0.27 4.32 12.61
C SER A 70 -0.47 2.82 12.75
N MET A 71 -1.72 2.35 12.74
CA MET A 71 -2.06 0.93 12.76
C MET A 71 -1.52 0.19 11.52
N TYR A 72 -1.76 0.75 10.33
CA TYR A 72 -1.26 0.18 9.07
C TYR A 72 0.26 0.00 9.09
N ARG A 73 1.00 0.99 9.58
CA ARG A 73 2.47 0.95 9.65
C ARG A 73 2.99 -0.02 10.72
N ALA A 74 2.27 -0.19 11.82
CA ALA A 74 2.66 -1.10 12.89
C ALA A 74 2.50 -2.59 12.53
N PHE A 75 1.66 -2.90 11.53
CA PHE A 75 1.45 -4.25 11.03
C PHE A 75 2.50 -4.69 9.98
N ASN A 76 3.13 -3.73 9.30
CA ASN A 76 4.18 -3.96 8.29
C ASN A 76 5.58 -4.13 8.90
#